data_AF-A0A2U1RP61-F1
#
_entry.id   AF-A0A2U1RP61-F1
#
_cell.length_a   1.000
_cell.length_b   1.000
_cell.length_c   1.000
_cell.angle_alpha   90.00
_cell.angle_beta   90.00
_cell.angle_gamma   90.00
#
_symmetry.space_group_name_H-M   'P 1'
#
loop_
_entity.id
_entity.type
_entity.pdbx_description
1 polymer ?
#
loop_
_entity_poly.entity_id
_entity_poly.type
_entity_poly.pdbx_seq_one_letter_code
_entity_poly.pdbx_strand_id
1 'polypeptide(L)'
;MAYTRESIRDAVERAGDEHWQALIAHHTDGYPASRPTPGDVCRMEAERLNALGLGNATEFELMETRVERADQEVIITHVLRYRPLGIRLRVEPYRGYA
;
A
#
# COMPACT_ATOMS: atom_id res chain seq x y z
N MET A 1 3.92 -1.81 16.20
CA MET A 1 5.30 -1.81 15.69
C MET A 1 5.22 -1.18 14.31
N ALA A 2 6.06 -0.20 14.03
CA ALA A 2 5.97 0.58 12.81
C ALA A 2 5.93 -0.32 11.57
N TYR A 3 5.14 0.07 10.56
CA TYR A 3 5.10 -0.64 9.29
C TYR A 3 6.46 -0.53 8.60
N THR A 4 6.90 -1.65 8.01
CA THR A 4 8.10 -1.70 7.17
C THR A 4 7.70 -1.84 5.70
N ARG A 5 8.67 -1.67 4.81
CA ARG A 5 8.51 -2.00 3.39
C ARG A 5 8.01 -3.44 3.21
N GLU A 6 8.54 -4.41 3.96
CA GLU A 6 8.05 -5.80 3.88
C GLU A 6 6.61 -5.92 4.36
N SER A 7 6.23 -5.20 5.43
CA SER A 7 4.85 -5.23 5.94
C SER A 7 3.82 -4.82 4.88
N ILE A 8 4.15 -3.80 4.08
CA ILE A 8 3.29 -3.34 2.98
C ILE A 8 3.31 -4.33 1.82
N ARG A 9 4.49 -4.84 1.45
CA ARG A 9 4.64 -5.85 0.41
C ARG A 9 3.80 -7.09 0.73
N ASP A 10 3.92 -7.63 1.93
CA ASP A 10 3.17 -8.81 2.37
C ASP A 10 1.66 -8.54 2.32
N ALA A 11 1.23 -7.32 2.65
CA ALA A 11 -0.18 -6.93 2.56
C ALA A 11 -0.67 -6.81 1.11
N VAL A 12 0.21 -6.41 0.17
CA VAL A 12 -0.09 -6.41 -1.28
C VAL A 12 -0.19 -7.85 -1.79
N GLU A 13 0.76 -8.71 -1.43
CA GLU A 13 0.73 -10.13 -1.81
C GLU A 13 -0.50 -10.85 -1.25
N ARG A 14 -0.94 -10.52 -0.02
CA ARG A 14 -2.20 -11.01 0.56
C ARG A 14 -3.45 -10.58 -0.21
N ALA A 15 -3.40 -9.43 -0.87
CA ALA A 15 -4.51 -8.96 -1.69
C ALA A 15 -4.57 -9.67 -3.06
N GLY A 16 -3.43 -10.20 -3.53
CA GLY A 16 -3.32 -11.00 -4.74
C GLY A 16 -2.25 -10.50 -5.73
N ASP A 17 -1.77 -11.39 -6.58
CA ASP A 17 -0.68 -11.13 -7.54
C ASP A 17 -0.98 -9.97 -8.49
N GLU A 18 -2.25 -9.75 -8.84
CA GLU A 18 -2.67 -8.66 -9.73
C GLU A 18 -2.27 -7.27 -9.19
N HIS A 19 -2.31 -7.09 -7.87
CA HIS A 19 -1.92 -5.83 -7.24
C HIS A 19 -0.40 -5.61 -7.30
N TRP A 20 0.38 -6.69 -7.18
CA TRP A 20 1.82 -6.61 -7.37
C TRP A 20 2.18 -6.30 -8.83
N GLN A 21 1.48 -6.94 -9.78
CA GLN A 21 1.65 -6.66 -11.21
C GLN A 21 1.28 -5.22 -11.57
N ALA A 22 0.27 -4.63 -10.92
CA ALA A 22 -0.08 -3.23 -11.10
C ALA A 22 1.07 -2.27 -10.74
N LEU A 23 1.81 -2.55 -9.66
CA LEU A 23 3.01 -1.78 -9.29
C LEU A 23 4.14 -1.95 -10.31
N ILE A 24 4.37 -3.17 -10.79
CA ILE A 24 5.40 -3.45 -11.82
C ILE A 24 5.06 -2.70 -13.12
N ALA A 25 3.81 -2.79 -13.57
CA ALA A 25 3.34 -2.12 -14.78
C ALA A 25 3.45 -0.60 -14.64
N HIS A 26 3.10 -0.04 -13.47
CA HIS A 26 3.27 1.38 -13.19
C HIS A 26 4.73 1.84 -13.35
N HIS A 27 5.67 1.08 -12.78
CA HIS A 27 7.10 1.37 -12.92
C HIS A 27 7.60 1.22 -14.37
N THR A 28 7.16 0.18 -15.08
CA THR A 28 7.69 -0.21 -16.39
C THR A 28 7.15 0.65 -17.54
N ASP A 29 5.89 1.10 -17.46
CA ASP A 29 5.24 1.87 -18.54
C ASP A 29 5.67 3.36 -18.57
N GLY A 30 6.51 3.80 -17.63
CA GLY A 30 7.05 5.15 -17.61
C GLY A 30 8.40 5.23 -18.33
N TYR A 31 8.41 5.62 -19.62
CA TYR A 31 9.65 6.02 -20.28
C TYR A 31 9.84 7.55 -20.18
N PRO A 32 11.03 8.06 -19.80
CA PRO A 32 12.20 7.34 -19.27
C PRO A 32 12.17 7.26 -17.73
N ALA A 33 12.09 6.04 -17.18
CA ALA A 33 12.56 5.53 -15.87
C ALA A 33 12.49 6.45 -14.63
N SER A 34 11.54 7.39 -14.56
CA SER A 34 11.44 8.33 -13.44
C SER A 34 10.47 7.89 -12.35
N ARG A 35 9.74 6.78 -12.55
CA ARG A 35 8.72 6.32 -11.61
C ARG A 35 9.31 5.45 -10.50
N PRO A 36 8.78 5.52 -9.26
CA PRO A 36 9.25 4.71 -8.14
C PRO A 36 9.15 3.22 -8.46
N THR A 37 10.11 2.44 -7.98
CA THR A 37 10.02 0.98 -8.06
C THR A 37 8.88 0.47 -7.17
N PRO A 38 8.33 -0.74 -7.38
CA PRO A 38 7.37 -1.33 -6.43
C PRO A 38 7.87 -1.33 -4.98
N GLY A 39 9.19 -1.49 -4.78
CA GLY A 39 9.83 -1.40 -3.48
C GLY A 39 9.81 0.02 -2.88
N ASP A 40 10.02 1.05 -3.71
CA ASP A 40 9.92 2.45 -3.29
C ASP A 40 8.49 2.81 -2.92
N VAL A 41 7.51 2.39 -3.71
CA VAL A 41 6.09 2.60 -3.40
C VAL A 41 5.73 1.96 -2.05
N CYS A 42 6.16 0.72 -1.80
CA CYS A 42 5.94 0.05 -0.52
C CYS A 42 6.62 0.77 0.66
N ARG A 43 7.82 1.33 0.45
CA ARG A 43 8.55 2.09 1.47
C ARG A 43 7.86 3.42 1.77
N MET A 44 7.54 4.21 0.73
CA MET A 44 6.79 5.47 0.86
C MET A 44 5.46 5.25 1.57
N GLU A 45 4.79 4.14 1.29
CA GLU A 45 3.52 3.84 1.95
C GLU A 45 3.67 3.45 3.41
N ALA A 46 4.71 2.69 3.76
CA ALA A 46 5.03 2.42 5.16
C ALA A 46 5.29 3.73 5.92
N GLU A 47 6.09 4.64 5.35
CA GLU A 47 6.37 5.96 5.91
C GLU A 47 5.07 6.78 6.09
N ARG A 48 4.19 6.79 5.09
CA ARG A 48 2.90 7.49 5.13
C ARG A 48 1.99 6.95 6.23
N LEU A 49 1.79 5.64 6.32
CA LEU A 49 0.94 5.03 7.35
C LEU A 49 1.51 5.25 8.76
N ASN A 50 2.83 5.21 8.89
CA ASN A 50 3.49 5.53 10.16
C ASN A 50 3.31 7.00 10.54
N ALA A 51 3.40 7.94 9.60
CA ALA A 51 3.15 9.36 9.82
C ALA A 51 1.70 9.65 10.25
N LEU A 52 0.74 8.85 9.79
CA LEU A 52 -0.66 8.90 10.24
C LEU A 52 -0.88 8.23 11.62
N GLY A 53 0.18 7.70 12.25
CA GLY A 53 0.12 7.03 13.55
C GLY A 53 -0.32 5.56 13.50
N LEU A 54 -0.66 5.02 12.32
CA LEU A 54 -1.19 3.66 12.18
C LEU A 54 -0.17 2.56 12.48
N GLY A 55 1.13 2.85 12.39
CA GLY A 55 2.19 1.90 12.77
C GLY A 55 2.29 1.64 14.28
N ASN A 56 1.81 2.57 15.10
CA ASN A 56 1.81 2.47 16.55
C ASN A 56 0.44 2.13 17.13
N ALA A 57 -0.62 2.23 16.32
CA ALA A 57 -1.98 1.92 16.71
C ALA A 57 -2.22 0.39 16.77
N THR A 58 -2.03 -0.19 17.96
CA THR A 58 -2.14 -1.64 18.18
C THR A 58 -3.56 -2.20 18.05
N GLU A 59 -4.56 -1.33 18.08
CA GLU A 59 -5.96 -1.61 17.83
C GLU A 59 -6.25 -1.89 16.35
N PHE A 60 -5.38 -1.46 15.44
CA PHE A 60 -5.49 -1.70 14.01
C PHE A 60 -4.48 -2.74 13.54
N GLU A 61 -4.89 -3.50 12.53
CA GLU A 61 -4.06 -4.49 11.87
C GLU A 61 -4.21 -4.38 10.35
N LEU A 62 -3.10 -4.24 9.65
CA LEU A 62 -3.08 -4.19 8.19
C LEU A 62 -3.35 -5.58 7.60
N MET A 63 -4.57 -5.75 7.09
CA MET A 63 -5.02 -7.01 6.50
C MET A 63 -4.55 -7.13 5.06
N GLU A 64 -4.91 -6.16 4.22
CA GLU A 64 -4.69 -6.18 2.78
C GLU A 64 -4.30 -4.77 2.30
N THR A 65 -3.47 -4.71 1.27
CA THR A 65 -3.17 -3.49 0.52
C THR A 65 -3.54 -3.74 -0.93
N ARG A 66 -4.59 -3.08 -1.41
CA ARG A 66 -5.06 -3.18 -2.79
C ARG A 66 -4.40 -2.10 -3.62
N VAL A 67 -3.91 -2.48 -4.77
CA VAL A 67 -3.31 -1.57 -5.75
C VAL A 67 -4.15 -1.60 -7.02
N GLU A 68 -4.67 -0.44 -7.39
CA GLU A 68 -5.39 -0.25 -8.64
C GLU A 68 -4.57 0.69 -9.52
N ARG A 69 -4.42 0.33 -10.80
CA ARG A 69 -3.75 1.22 -11.76
C ARG A 69 -4.79 2.13 -12.41
N ALA A 70 -4.52 3.43 -12.42
CA ALA A 70 -5.31 4.43 -13.13
C ALA A 70 -4.37 5.20 -14.07
N ASP A 71 -4.42 4.89 -15.37
CA ASP A 71 -3.56 5.45 -16.41
C ASP A 71 -2.06 5.39 -16.07
N GLN A 72 -1.52 6.52 -15.60
CA GLN A 72 -0.12 6.75 -15.25
C GLN A 72 0.15 6.72 -13.73
N GLU A 73 -0.89 6.55 -12.92
CA GLU A 73 -0.83 6.55 -11.46
C GLU A 73 -1.21 5.18 -10.89
N VAL A 74 -0.84 4.95 -9.63
CA VAL A 74 -1.37 3.87 -8.80
C VAL A 74 -2.18 4.45 -7.66
N ILE A 75 -3.30 3.81 -7.41
CA ILE A 75 -4.21 4.08 -6.31
C ILE A 75 -4.03 2.96 -5.30
N ILE A 76 -3.69 3.29 -4.08
CA ILE A 76 -3.49 2.32 -3.00
C ILE A 76 -4.60 2.45 -1.97
N THR A 77 -5.22 1.32 -1.64
CA THR A 77 -6.30 1.24 -0.67
C THR A 77 -5.97 0.18 0.38
N HIS A 78 -6.02 0.56 1.66
CA HIS A 78 -5.78 -0.38 2.76
C HIS A 78 -7.07 -0.92 3.33
N VAL A 79 -7.04 -2.21 3.67
CA VAL A 79 -8.04 -2.84 4.53
C VAL A 79 -7.39 -3.07 5.89
N LEU A 80 -7.93 -2.40 6.91
CA LEU A 80 -7.51 -2.56 8.30
C LEU A 80 -8.56 -3.36 9.07
N ARG A 81 -8.12 -4.21 9.99
CA ARG A 81 -9.00 -4.79 11.01
C ARG A 81 -8.91 -3.94 12.27
N TYR A 82 -10.06 -3.45 12.75
CA TYR A 82 -10.16 -2.86 14.09
C TYR A 82 -10.41 -3.99 15.09
N ARG A 83 -9.38 -4.36 15.84
CA ARG A 83 -9.37 -5.53 16.73
C ARG A 83 -10.47 -5.53 17.79
N PRO A 84 -10.78 -4.41 18.47
CA PRO A 84 -11.79 -4.42 19.55
C PRO A 84 -13.18 -4.86 19.10
N LEU A 85 -13.54 -4.59 17.83
CA LEU A 85 -14.86 -4.95 17.29
C LEU A 85 -14.79 -6.05 16.21
N GLY A 86 -13.59 -6.48 15.82
CA GLY A 86 -13.38 -7.45 14.75
C GLY A 86 -13.83 -6.99 13.36
N ILE A 87 -14.12 -5.70 13.19
CA ILE A 87 -14.63 -5.14 11.92
C ILE A 87 -13.48 -4.83 10.95
N ARG A 88 -13.78 -4.94 9.65
CA ARG A 88 -12.87 -4.53 8.57
C ARG A 88 -13.23 -3.12 8.13
N LEU A 89 -12.23 -2.25 8.08
CA LEU A 89 -12.32 -0.87 7.64
C LEU A 89 -11.53 -0.72 6.36
N ARG A 90 -12.11 -0.02 5.39
CA ARG A 90 -11.41 0.40 4.19
C ARG A 90 -10.97 1.86 4.39
N VAL A 91 -9.67 2.10 4.29
CA VAL A 91 -9.11 3.45 4.35
C VAL A 91 -9.38 4.16 3.02
N GLU A 92 -9.43 5.49 3.06
CA GLU A 92 -9.52 6.30 1.84
C GLU A 92 -8.38 5.95 0.86
N PRO A 93 -8.69 5.78 -0.44
CA PRO A 93 -7.68 5.51 -1.45
C PRO A 93 -6.69 6.66 -1.55
N TYR A 94 -5.40 6.35 -1.55
CA TYR A 94 -4.33 7.33 -1.71
C TYR A 94 -3.72 7.27 -3.12
N ARG A 95 -3.37 8.45 -3.65
CA ARG A 95 -2.71 8.67 -4.94
C ARG A 95 -1.49 9.56 -4.73
N GLY A 96 -0.58 9.59 -5.70
CA GLY A 96 0.59 10.50 -5.68
C GLY A 96 1.92 9.82 -5.38
N TYR A 97 2.06 8.54 -5.72
CA TYR A 97 3.37 7.92 -5.87
C TYR A 97 3.87 8.28 -7.27
N ALA A 98 4.59 9.39 -7.36
CA ALA A 98 5.17 9.92 -8.60
C ALA A 98 6.69 9.99 -8.45
#